data_AF-A0A397YG20-F1
#
_entry.id   AF-A0A397YG20-F1
#
_cell.length_a   1.000
_cell.length_b   1.000
_cell.length_c   1.000
_cell.angle_alpha   90.00
_cell.angle_beta   90.00
_cell.angle_gamma   90.00
#
_symmetry.space_group_name_H-M   'P 1'
#
loop_
_entity.id
_entity.type
_entity.pdbx_description
1 polymer ?
#
loop_
_entity_poly.entity_id
_entity_poly.type
_entity_poly.pdbx_seq_one_letter_code
_entity_poly.pdbx_strand_id
1 'polypeptide(L)'
;MLPNGEDDSDLMRLVKELQASLMKNDKLEKENHELRQEVARLRAQVSNLKAHENERKSMLWKKLQSSYDGGGNTDASNLKAPESVKSNIKGHEVKNPNLKPTVKEQSTAIKPPPPPPLPSKTTLGKRSVRRAPEVVELYRALTKRESHMGNKINQNGVSSPAFSANMIGEIENRSKYLSDIKSDTDRHRDHIHFLISKVEAATFTDISEVETFVKWIDDELSSLVDERAVLKHFPKWPERKADSLREAACSYRALKSLETEILSFKENPKEPLKQVLQKIQSLQDRRAC
;
A
#
# COMPACT_ATOMS: atom_id res chain seq x y z
N MET A 1 -60.71 25.92 23.87
CA MET A 1 -59.32 26.30 24.21
C MET A 1 -58.42 25.54 23.24
N LEU A 2 -57.66 26.25 22.40
CA LEU A 2 -56.78 25.67 21.38
C LEU A 2 -55.35 25.58 21.94
N PRO A 3 -54.70 24.41 21.95
CA PRO A 3 -53.27 24.30 22.24
C PRO A 3 -52.50 24.21 20.91
N ASN A 4 -52.05 25.36 20.38
CA ASN A 4 -51.28 25.45 19.12
C ASN A 4 -49.84 25.96 19.34
N GLY A 5 -49.34 26.01 20.58
CA GLY A 5 -48.07 26.69 20.90
C GLY A 5 -46.80 25.82 20.86
N GLU A 6 -46.92 24.51 21.08
CA GLU A 6 -45.76 23.61 21.16
C GLU A 6 -45.32 23.09 19.78
N ASP A 7 -46.28 22.73 18.93
CA ASP A 7 -46.02 22.27 17.55
C ASP A 7 -45.29 23.33 16.70
N ASP A 8 -45.61 24.62 16.92
CA ASP A 8 -44.99 25.74 16.21
C ASP A 8 -43.54 25.98 16.71
N SER A 9 -43.27 25.69 17.98
CA SER A 9 -41.93 25.80 18.57
C SER A 9 -40.99 24.67 18.11
N ASP A 10 -41.51 23.45 18.04
CA ASP A 10 -40.77 22.29 17.52
C ASP A 10 -40.50 22.41 16.02
N LEU A 11 -41.49 22.93 15.25
CA LEU A 11 -41.31 23.25 13.84
C LEU A 11 -40.21 24.31 13.63
N MET A 12 -40.21 25.38 14.42
CA MET A 12 -39.18 26.42 14.37
C MET A 12 -37.78 25.89 14.74
N ARG A 13 -37.68 24.97 15.72
CA ARG A 13 -36.41 24.31 16.05
C ARG A 13 -35.91 23.47 14.88
N LEU A 14 -36.78 22.68 14.24
CA LEU A 14 -36.42 21.83 13.13
C LEU A 14 -35.98 22.64 11.89
N VAL A 15 -36.66 23.76 11.61
CA VAL A 15 -36.27 24.69 10.54
C VAL A 15 -34.87 25.26 10.79
N LYS A 16 -34.56 25.64 12.04
CA LYS A 16 -33.24 26.16 12.42
C LYS A 16 -32.13 25.10 12.28
N GLU A 17 -32.42 23.86 12.67
CA GLU A 17 -31.51 22.70 12.52
C GLU A 17 -31.25 22.39 11.03
N LEU A 18 -32.29 22.44 10.20
CA LEU A 18 -32.19 22.23 8.75
C LEU A 18 -31.33 23.32 8.11
N GLN A 19 -31.54 24.58 8.47
CA GLN A 19 -30.75 25.70 7.97
C GLN A 19 -29.28 25.61 8.40
N ALA A 20 -29.01 25.20 9.64
CA ALA A 20 -27.65 24.96 10.11
C ALA A 20 -26.98 23.80 9.37
N SER A 21 -27.73 22.73 9.10
CA SER A 21 -27.26 21.57 8.33
C SER A 21 -26.95 21.95 6.87
N LEU A 22 -27.76 22.81 6.27
CA LEU A 22 -27.58 23.28 4.90
C LEU A 22 -26.31 24.12 4.76
N MET A 23 -26.08 25.08 5.68
CA MET A 23 -24.84 25.86 5.73
C MET A 23 -23.59 24.99 5.94
N LYS A 24 -23.70 23.95 6.78
CA LYS A 24 -22.62 22.99 6.99
C LYS A 24 -22.34 22.20 5.71
N ASN A 25 -23.39 21.79 5.00
CA ASN A 25 -23.25 21.05 3.75
C ASN A 25 -22.57 21.90 2.66
N ASP A 26 -22.99 23.16 2.49
CA ASP A 26 -22.37 24.09 1.55
C ASP A 26 -20.87 24.27 1.83
N LYS A 27 -20.49 24.38 3.11
CA LYS A 27 -19.08 24.49 3.52
C LYS A 27 -18.30 23.21 3.16
N LEU A 28 -18.88 22.04 3.44
CA LEU A 28 -18.26 20.76 3.13
C LEU A 28 -18.14 20.54 1.62
N GLU A 29 -19.13 20.95 0.84
CA GLU A 29 -19.08 20.89 -0.64
C GLU A 29 -17.94 21.74 -1.19
N LYS A 30 -17.75 22.95 -0.65
CA LYS A 30 -16.62 23.81 -1.03
C LYS A 30 -15.27 23.17 -0.70
N GLU A 31 -15.11 22.64 0.52
CA GLU A 31 -13.87 21.95 0.92
C GLU A 31 -13.62 20.70 0.06
N ASN A 32 -14.66 19.94 -0.27
CA ASN A 32 -14.57 18.78 -1.15
C ASN A 32 -14.12 19.18 -2.55
N HIS A 33 -14.61 20.32 -3.05
CA HIS A 33 -14.18 20.88 -4.34
C HIS A 33 -12.70 21.28 -4.32
N GLU A 34 -12.24 21.96 -3.26
CA GLU A 34 -10.83 22.33 -3.08
C GLU A 34 -9.92 21.09 -3.00
N LEU A 35 -10.32 20.08 -2.22
CA LEU A 35 -9.58 18.81 -2.13
C LEU A 35 -9.50 18.08 -3.47
N ARG A 36 -10.58 18.09 -4.27
CA ARG A 36 -10.57 17.50 -5.61
C ARG A 36 -9.59 18.21 -6.54
N GLN A 37 -9.51 19.54 -6.48
CA GLN A 37 -8.53 20.30 -7.24
C GLN A 37 -7.09 19.97 -6.81
N GLU A 38 -6.84 19.85 -5.50
CA GLU A 38 -5.51 19.51 -4.98
C GLU A 38 -5.09 18.08 -5.35
N VAL A 39 -6.02 17.12 -5.31
CA VAL A 39 -5.77 15.76 -5.79
C VAL A 39 -5.44 15.76 -7.28
N ALA A 40 -6.14 16.55 -8.10
CA ALA A 40 -5.83 16.68 -9.52
C ALA A 40 -4.42 17.26 -9.75
N ARG A 41 -4.06 18.30 -9.00
CA ARG A 41 -2.74 18.94 -9.03
C ARG A 41 -1.62 17.95 -8.64
N LEU A 42 -1.80 17.23 -7.53
CA LEU A 42 -0.83 16.25 -7.06
C LEU A 42 -0.68 15.08 -8.03
N ARG A 43 -1.77 14.60 -8.64
CA ARG A 43 -1.72 13.57 -9.70
C ARG A 43 -0.92 14.05 -10.91
N ALA A 44 -1.11 15.29 -11.34
CA ALA A 44 -0.32 15.87 -12.43
C ALA A 44 1.17 15.96 -12.05
N GLN A 45 1.49 16.36 -10.83
CA GLN A 45 2.87 16.42 -10.33
C GLN A 45 3.54 15.04 -10.30
N VAL A 46 2.84 14.01 -9.79
CA VAL A 46 3.33 12.62 -9.79
C VAL A 46 3.53 12.11 -11.22
N SER A 47 2.62 12.43 -12.13
CA SER A 47 2.74 12.08 -13.55
C SER A 47 4.00 12.69 -14.18
N ASN A 48 4.28 13.97 -13.92
CA ASN A 48 5.48 14.65 -14.42
C ASN A 48 6.76 14.05 -13.84
N LEU A 49 6.78 13.77 -12.53
CA LEU A 49 7.93 13.12 -11.89
C LEU A 49 8.18 11.72 -12.47
N LYS A 50 7.12 10.94 -12.70
CA LYS A 50 7.21 9.62 -13.33
C LYS A 50 7.69 9.70 -14.78
N ALA A 51 7.27 10.71 -15.53
CA ALA A 51 7.75 10.95 -16.89
C ALA A 51 9.26 11.25 -16.90
N HIS A 52 9.73 12.13 -16.00
CA HIS A 52 11.14 12.45 -15.86
C HIS A 52 11.99 11.25 -15.41
N GLU A 53 11.48 10.45 -14.48
CA GLU A 53 12.08 9.18 -14.06
C GLU A 53 12.25 8.22 -15.26
N ASN A 54 11.20 8.06 -16.06
CA ASN A 54 11.22 7.21 -17.25
C ASN A 54 12.19 7.74 -18.31
N GLU A 55 12.26 9.04 -18.51
CA GLU A 55 13.18 9.67 -19.45
C GLU A 55 14.65 9.47 -19.01
N ARG A 56 14.95 9.67 -17.72
CA ARG A 56 16.27 9.35 -17.15
C ARG A 56 16.64 7.89 -17.34
N LYS A 57 15.71 6.97 -17.06
CA LYS A 57 15.94 5.53 -17.29
C LYS A 57 16.22 5.24 -18.76
N SER A 58 15.44 5.82 -19.67
CA SER A 58 15.63 5.68 -21.12
C SER A 58 17.00 6.21 -21.57
N MET A 59 17.42 7.38 -21.07
CA MET A 59 18.75 7.94 -21.34
C MET A 59 19.88 7.03 -20.83
N LEU A 60 19.74 6.47 -19.63
CA LEU A 60 20.72 5.53 -19.07
C LEU A 60 20.79 4.23 -19.88
N TRP A 61 19.64 3.68 -20.28
CA TRP A 61 19.57 2.51 -21.16
C TRP A 61 20.22 2.78 -22.52
N LYS A 62 19.93 3.91 -23.16
CA LYS A 62 20.58 4.33 -24.41
C LYS A 62 22.10 4.48 -24.25
N LYS A 63 22.56 5.06 -23.15
CA LYS A 63 24.00 5.25 -22.87
C LYS A 63 24.70 3.91 -22.63
N LEU A 64 24.04 2.96 -21.97
CA LEU A 64 24.56 1.60 -21.77
C LEU A 64 24.68 0.86 -23.11
N GLN A 65 23.69 1.00 -23.99
CA GLN A 65 23.71 0.38 -25.31
C GLN A 65 24.78 1.01 -26.23
N SER A 66 24.91 2.35 -26.22
CA SER A 66 26.01 3.04 -26.92
C SER A 66 27.40 2.70 -26.40
N SER A 67 27.53 2.23 -25.15
CA SER A 67 28.84 1.81 -24.60
C SER A 67 29.32 0.46 -25.13
N TYR A 68 28.41 -0.37 -25.67
CA TYR A 68 28.73 -1.67 -26.28
C TYR A 68 29.07 -1.56 -27.78
N ASP A 69 28.61 -0.52 -28.48
CA ASP A 69 28.91 -0.29 -29.92
C ASP A 69 30.23 0.50 -30.16
N GLY A 70 31.04 0.71 -29.12
CA GLY A 70 32.32 1.42 -29.19
C GLY A 70 33.50 0.60 -29.72
N GLY A 71 33.28 -0.36 -30.62
CA GLY A 71 34.34 -1.22 -31.15
C GLY A 71 33.99 -1.87 -32.48
N GLY A 72 34.29 -1.19 -33.59
CA GLY A 72 34.34 -1.81 -34.92
C GLY A 72 33.68 -0.98 -36.01
N ASN A 73 34.50 -0.27 -36.79
CA ASN A 73 34.10 0.24 -38.09
C ASN A 73 34.17 -0.91 -39.10
N THR A 74 33.07 -1.28 -39.77
CA THR A 74 33.10 -1.86 -41.13
C THR A 74 31.78 -1.61 -41.87
N ASP A 75 31.97 -1.27 -43.14
CA ASP A 75 31.01 -0.95 -44.18
C ASP A 75 29.84 -1.92 -44.40
N ALA A 76 28.70 -1.29 -44.75
CA ALA A 76 27.77 -1.61 -45.84
C ALA A 76 27.07 -2.98 -45.99
N SER A 77 25.74 -2.84 -46.19
CA SER A 77 24.74 -3.77 -46.75
C SER A 77 24.23 -4.89 -45.80
N ASN A 78 22.94 -5.21 -45.67
CA ASN A 78 21.85 -5.20 -46.64
C ASN A 78 20.48 -5.05 -45.92
N LEU A 79 19.62 -4.18 -46.48
CA LEU A 79 18.15 -4.17 -46.54
C LEU A 79 17.30 -4.90 -45.46
N LYS A 80 16.36 -4.18 -44.82
CA LYS A 80 14.93 -4.11 -45.20
C LYS A 80 14.02 -3.62 -44.04
N ALA A 81 13.25 -2.56 -44.30
CA ALA A 81 11.98 -2.27 -43.61
C ALA A 81 10.84 -2.54 -44.61
N PRO A 82 9.54 -2.48 -44.27
CA PRO A 82 8.84 -2.49 -42.96
C PRO A 82 7.70 -3.55 -42.94
N GLU A 83 6.94 -3.71 -41.86
CA GLU A 83 5.46 -3.71 -41.95
C GLU A 83 4.73 -3.71 -40.60
N SER A 84 3.55 -3.11 -40.64
CA SER A 84 2.65 -2.81 -39.53
C SER A 84 1.44 -3.73 -39.64
N VAL A 85 0.99 -4.42 -38.59
CA VAL A 85 -0.40 -4.92 -38.50
C VAL A 85 -0.94 -4.87 -37.07
N LYS A 86 -2.16 -4.33 -36.99
CA LYS A 86 -3.05 -4.08 -35.83
C LYS A 86 -3.65 -5.36 -35.23
N SER A 87 -4.06 -5.28 -33.96
CA SER A 87 -5.38 -5.72 -33.44
C SER A 87 -5.46 -5.39 -31.94
N ASN A 88 -6.17 -4.34 -31.52
CA ASN A 88 -7.59 -4.30 -31.15
C ASN A 88 -8.00 -5.37 -30.13
N ILE A 89 -8.21 -5.00 -28.85
CA ILE A 89 -9.39 -5.38 -28.04
C ILE A 89 -9.70 -4.25 -27.03
N LYS A 90 -11.00 -3.91 -27.01
CA LYS A 90 -11.75 -2.99 -26.17
C LYS A 90 -12.48 -3.79 -25.07
N GLY A 91 -12.73 -3.18 -23.92
CA GLY A 91 -13.76 -3.61 -22.97
C GLY A 91 -13.24 -3.73 -21.54
N HIS A 92 -13.51 -2.73 -20.71
CA HIS A 92 -14.48 -2.79 -19.59
C HIS A 92 -13.87 -3.45 -18.34
N GLU A 93 -14.09 -3.05 -17.10
CA GLU A 93 -14.66 -1.91 -16.36
C GLU A 93 -14.62 -2.43 -14.88
N VAL A 94 -14.80 -1.55 -13.90
CA VAL A 94 -15.43 -1.88 -12.59
C VAL A 94 -14.51 -2.20 -11.39
N LYS A 95 -14.37 -1.14 -10.55
CA LYS A 95 -14.52 -1.07 -9.07
C LYS A 95 -13.41 -1.61 -8.12
N ASN A 96 -12.70 -0.65 -7.49
CA ASN A 96 -12.64 -0.30 -6.04
C ASN A 96 -13.03 -1.41 -5.01
N PRO A 97 -12.45 -1.53 -3.77
CA PRO A 97 -12.05 -0.42 -2.87
C PRO A 97 -10.85 -0.63 -1.88
N ASN A 98 -10.32 0.51 -1.42
CA ASN A 98 -9.92 0.93 -0.04
C ASN A 98 -9.61 -0.12 1.06
N LEU A 99 -8.51 0.06 1.82
CA LEU A 99 -8.55 0.44 3.25
C LEU A 99 -7.18 0.89 3.82
N LYS A 100 -7.29 1.82 4.77
CA LYS A 100 -6.34 2.67 5.53
C LYS A 100 -5.63 1.89 6.68
N PRO A 101 -4.64 2.44 7.45
CA PRO A 101 -4.78 3.62 8.33
C PRO A 101 -3.55 4.59 8.35
N THR A 102 -3.73 5.91 8.27
CA THR A 102 -3.94 6.92 9.35
C THR A 102 -2.76 7.14 10.31
N VAL A 103 -2.04 8.28 10.17
CA VAL A 103 -1.58 9.11 11.29
C VAL A 103 -1.67 10.61 10.90
N LYS A 104 -2.22 11.37 11.86
CA LYS A 104 -2.42 12.83 12.06
C LYS A 104 -1.14 13.66 11.81
N GLU A 105 -1.09 14.99 11.69
CA GLU A 105 -1.99 16.12 11.49
C GLU A 105 -1.05 17.36 11.56
N GLN A 106 -1.47 18.47 10.96
CA GLN A 106 -1.22 19.86 11.39
C GLN A 106 -0.49 20.81 10.44
N SER A 107 -1.18 21.94 10.31
CA SER A 107 -1.19 23.00 9.31
C SER A 107 -0.16 24.11 9.58
N THR A 108 0.22 24.88 8.55
CA THR A 108 -0.10 26.32 8.41
C THR A 108 0.67 26.94 7.24
N ALA A 109 -0.05 27.73 6.43
CA ALA A 109 0.47 28.51 5.31
C ALA A 109 0.90 29.91 5.76
N ILE A 110 2.08 30.39 5.38
CA ILE A 110 2.43 31.82 5.34
C ILE A 110 3.33 32.08 4.10
N LYS A 111 3.02 33.16 3.37
CA LYS A 111 3.71 33.67 2.17
C LYS A 111 5.22 33.92 2.42
N PRO A 112 6.10 33.81 1.41
CA PRO A 112 7.51 34.13 1.59
C PRO A 112 7.72 35.66 1.72
N PRO A 113 8.56 36.12 2.67
CA PRO A 113 8.98 37.52 2.76
C PRO A 113 9.99 37.88 1.65
N PRO A 114 10.17 39.18 1.35
CA PRO A 114 11.02 39.66 0.26
C PRO A 114 12.51 39.33 0.47
N PRO A 115 13.31 39.22 -0.61
CA PRO A 115 14.73 38.93 -0.52
C PRO A 115 15.52 40.10 0.13
N PRO A 116 16.44 39.82 1.07
CA PRO A 116 17.29 40.83 1.70
C PRO A 116 18.38 41.37 0.76
N PRO A 117 18.87 42.60 0.99
CA PRO A 117 19.82 43.30 0.11
C PRO A 117 21.24 42.74 0.20
N LEU A 118 21.99 42.84 -0.91
CA LEU A 118 23.42 42.48 -0.96
C LEU A 118 24.26 43.52 -0.20
N PRO A 119 25.15 43.11 0.74
CA PRO A 119 26.03 44.05 1.43
C PRO A 119 27.32 44.34 0.66
N SER A 120 27.56 45.64 0.45
CA SER A 120 28.85 46.23 0.08
C SER A 120 29.86 46.19 1.22
N LYS A 121 31.11 46.44 0.85
CA LYS A 121 32.37 46.11 1.54
C LYS A 121 32.62 46.86 2.86
N THR A 122 33.42 46.20 3.71
CA THR A 122 34.43 46.69 4.68
C THR A 122 34.15 46.71 6.20
N THR A 123 35.21 46.31 6.92
CA THR A 123 35.60 46.50 8.34
C THR A 123 34.98 45.67 9.48
N LEU A 124 35.68 44.56 9.76
CA LEU A 124 36.28 44.14 11.05
C LEU A 124 35.46 44.30 12.36
N GLY A 125 34.96 43.17 12.88
CA GLY A 125 34.38 43.08 14.23
C GLY A 125 34.03 41.65 14.68
N LYS A 126 35.04 40.92 15.15
CA LYS A 126 35.01 39.78 16.10
C LYS A 126 33.73 38.92 16.17
N ARG A 127 33.68 37.88 15.34
CA ARG A 127 33.45 36.45 15.65
C ARG A 127 33.30 35.73 14.31
N SER A 128 34.44 35.35 13.73
CA SER A 128 34.45 34.56 12.51
C SER A 128 33.96 33.15 12.82
N VAL A 129 32.75 32.81 12.38
CA VAL A 129 32.44 31.40 12.12
C VAL A 129 33.28 31.04 10.91
N ARG A 130 34.51 30.56 11.13
CA ARG A 130 35.31 29.99 10.05
C ARG A 130 34.47 28.86 9.47
N ARG A 131 34.05 28.99 8.21
CA ARG A 131 33.58 27.83 7.45
C ARG A 131 34.72 26.83 7.51
N ALA A 132 34.52 25.73 8.24
CA ALA A 132 35.47 24.64 8.36
C ALA A 132 35.73 24.11 6.94
N PRO A 133 36.90 24.43 6.35
CA PRO A 133 37.22 24.00 5.00
C PRO A 133 37.13 22.47 4.90
N GLU A 134 37.41 21.76 6.00
CA GLU A 134 37.34 20.30 6.07
C GLU A 134 35.93 19.76 5.79
N VAL A 135 34.86 20.45 6.24
CA VAL A 135 33.47 19.99 6.01
C VAL A 135 33.05 20.24 4.55
N VAL A 136 33.52 21.34 3.96
CA VAL A 136 33.27 21.65 2.55
C VAL A 136 34.09 20.72 1.65
N GLU A 137 35.32 20.39 2.02
CA GLU A 137 36.16 19.41 1.34
C GLU A 137 35.59 18.00 1.49
N LEU A 138 35.08 17.64 2.66
CA LEU A 138 34.39 16.37 2.88
C LEU A 138 33.14 16.26 2.00
N TYR A 139 32.31 17.31 1.95
CA TYR A 139 31.14 17.34 1.08
C TYR A 139 31.51 17.26 -0.40
N ARG A 140 32.56 17.98 -0.84
CA ARG A 140 33.08 17.88 -2.22
C ARG A 140 33.69 16.52 -2.53
N ALA A 141 34.37 15.89 -1.57
CA ALA A 141 34.96 14.56 -1.71
C ALA A 141 33.87 13.48 -1.82
N LEU A 142 32.82 13.58 -1.01
CA LEU A 142 31.66 12.70 -1.07
C LEU A 142 30.91 12.84 -2.39
N THR A 143 30.66 14.07 -2.84
CA THR A 143 29.87 14.32 -4.07
C THR A 143 30.66 14.13 -5.37
N LYS A 144 32.00 14.26 -5.38
CA LYS A 144 32.82 13.99 -6.58
C LYS A 144 33.12 12.50 -6.79
N ARG A 145 33.22 11.70 -5.72
CA ARG A 145 33.53 10.26 -5.80
C ARG A 145 32.41 9.43 -6.46
N GLU A 146 31.19 9.96 -6.53
CA GLU A 146 30.05 9.37 -7.23
C GLU A 146 30.30 9.18 -8.75
N SER A 147 31.25 9.90 -9.35
CA SER A 147 31.48 9.90 -10.81
C SER A 147 32.75 9.18 -11.27
N HIS A 148 33.56 8.62 -10.36
CA HIS A 148 34.86 8.04 -10.70
C HIS A 148 35.15 6.76 -9.90
N MET A 149 34.47 5.66 -10.24
CA MET A 149 34.87 4.31 -9.80
C MET A 149 35.45 3.55 -10.98
N GLY A 150 36.65 3.96 -11.40
CA GLY A 150 37.56 3.11 -12.15
C GLY A 150 38.49 2.40 -11.17
N ASN A 151 38.41 1.07 -11.13
CA ASN A 151 39.29 0.13 -10.42
C ASN A 151 40.68 0.70 -10.09
N LYS A 152 40.96 0.96 -8.80
CA LYS A 152 42.31 0.91 -8.24
C LYS A 152 42.28 0.31 -6.84
N ILE A 153 42.78 -0.91 -6.78
CA ILE A 153 43.09 -1.66 -5.56
C ILE A 153 44.15 -0.85 -4.81
N ASN A 154 43.78 -0.28 -3.65
CA ASN A 154 44.73 0.24 -2.70
C ASN A 154 44.87 -0.80 -1.58
N GLN A 155 46.03 -1.44 -1.55
CA GLN A 155 46.53 -2.15 -0.37
C GLN A 155 46.60 -1.13 0.77
N ASN A 156 45.72 -1.30 1.75
CA ASN A 156 45.95 -1.09 3.18
C ASN A 156 44.62 -1.37 3.87
N GLY A 157 44.63 -2.42 4.69
CA GLY A 157 43.43 -3.02 5.28
C GLY A 157 42.68 -2.06 6.18
N VAL A 158 41.61 -1.48 5.64
CA VAL A 158 40.34 -1.30 6.33
C VAL A 158 39.27 -1.47 5.25
N SER A 159 38.61 -2.62 5.25
CA SER A 159 37.41 -2.87 4.45
C SER A 159 36.30 -1.95 4.97
N SER A 160 36.31 -0.69 4.57
CA SER A 160 35.14 0.18 4.76
C SER A 160 33.99 -0.50 4.05
N PRO A 161 32.84 -0.78 4.69
CA PRO A 161 31.71 -1.43 4.03
C PRO A 161 31.34 -0.55 2.84
N ALA A 162 31.69 -1.03 1.64
CA ALA A 162 31.31 -0.36 0.43
C ALA A 162 29.79 -0.29 0.47
N PHE A 163 29.24 0.93 0.55
CA PHE A 163 27.82 1.13 0.31
C PHE A 163 27.57 0.82 -1.16
N SER A 164 27.43 -0.47 -1.48
CA SER A 164 27.10 -0.94 -2.82
C SER A 164 25.71 -0.41 -3.14
N ALA A 165 25.50 0.06 -4.37
CA ALA A 165 24.17 0.45 -4.87
C ALA A 165 23.13 -0.71 -4.79
N ASN A 166 23.59 -1.90 -4.39
CA ASN A 166 22.83 -3.11 -4.20
C ASN A 166 22.61 -3.46 -2.72
N MET A 167 22.98 -2.61 -1.76
CA MET A 167 22.88 -2.91 -0.32
C MET A 167 21.45 -3.28 0.09
N ILE A 168 20.44 -2.63 -0.49
CA ILE A 168 19.03 -2.94 -0.22
C ILE A 168 18.68 -4.35 -0.72
N GLY A 169 19.03 -4.69 -1.97
CA GLY A 169 18.81 -6.03 -2.52
C GLY A 169 19.65 -7.12 -1.84
N GLU A 170 20.86 -6.77 -1.36
CA GLU A 170 21.70 -7.66 -0.56
C GLU A 170 21.11 -7.91 0.83
N ILE A 171 20.60 -6.88 1.51
CA ILE A 171 19.94 -7.00 2.82
C ILE A 171 18.63 -7.78 2.69
N GLU A 172 17.84 -7.49 1.66
CA GLU A 172 16.59 -8.20 1.39
C GLU A 172 16.88 -9.68 1.09
N ASN A 173 17.80 -9.99 0.17
CA ASN A 173 18.13 -11.37 -0.21
C ASN A 173 18.90 -12.17 0.87
N ARG A 174 19.61 -11.50 1.78
CA ARG A 174 20.25 -12.11 2.96
C ARG A 174 19.38 -12.06 4.21
N SER A 175 18.17 -11.50 4.14
CA SER A 175 17.31 -11.45 5.32
C SER A 175 16.98 -12.88 5.76
N LYS A 176 16.98 -13.08 7.08
CA LYS A 176 16.59 -14.36 7.68
C LYS A 176 15.20 -14.79 7.19
N TYR A 177 14.26 -13.85 7.12
CA TYR A 177 12.90 -14.10 6.63
C TYR A 177 12.85 -14.66 5.19
N LEU A 178 13.53 -14.06 4.20
CA LEU A 178 13.53 -14.61 2.84
C LEU A 178 14.28 -15.95 2.75
N SER A 179 15.29 -16.17 3.59
CA SER A 179 16.01 -17.44 3.66
C SER A 179 15.14 -18.55 4.25
N ASP A 180 14.39 -18.23 5.32
CA ASP A 180 13.42 -19.11 5.96
C ASP A 180 12.29 -19.48 4.97
N ILE A 181 11.76 -18.52 4.20
CA ILE A 181 10.76 -18.81 3.15
C ILE A 181 11.29 -19.76 2.09
N LYS A 182 12.52 -19.55 1.60
CA LYS A 182 13.13 -20.45 0.60
C LYS A 182 13.33 -21.85 1.20
N SER A 183 13.83 -21.93 2.43
CA SER A 183 13.99 -23.18 3.16
C SER A 183 12.65 -23.92 3.32
N ASP A 184 11.58 -23.22 3.71
CA ASP A 184 10.25 -23.83 3.86
C ASP A 184 9.67 -24.27 2.53
N THR A 185 9.87 -23.49 1.46
CA THR A 185 9.45 -23.84 0.09
C THR A 185 10.08 -25.16 -0.35
N ASP A 186 11.36 -25.37 -0.07
CA ASP A 186 12.07 -26.60 -0.41
C ASP A 186 11.70 -27.76 0.54
N ARG A 187 11.62 -27.51 1.85
CA ARG A 187 11.33 -28.52 2.88
C ARG A 187 9.91 -29.07 2.79
N HIS A 188 8.93 -28.20 2.59
CA HIS A 188 7.51 -28.56 2.58
C HIS A 188 6.98 -28.81 1.17
N ARG A 189 7.84 -28.85 0.14
CA ARG A 189 7.45 -28.97 -1.26
C ARG A 189 6.47 -30.11 -1.54
N ASP A 190 6.83 -31.32 -1.14
CA ASP A 190 6.02 -32.52 -1.41
C ASP A 190 4.70 -32.49 -0.62
N HIS A 191 4.76 -31.98 0.60
CA HIS A 191 3.58 -31.80 1.43
C HIS A 191 2.61 -30.77 0.83
N ILE A 192 3.11 -29.62 0.37
CA ILE A 192 2.28 -28.61 -0.32
C ILE A 192 1.70 -29.18 -1.63
N HIS A 193 2.44 -29.98 -2.39
CA HIS A 193 1.87 -30.68 -3.56
C HIS A 193 0.75 -31.66 -3.19
N PHE A 194 0.88 -32.34 -2.06
CA PHE A 194 -0.20 -33.15 -1.50
C PHE A 194 -1.41 -32.30 -1.11
N LEU A 195 -1.21 -31.18 -0.40
CA LEU A 195 -2.28 -30.25 -0.04
C LEU A 195 -2.98 -29.68 -1.27
N ILE A 196 -2.25 -29.29 -2.31
CA ILE A 196 -2.82 -28.84 -3.59
C ILE A 196 -3.80 -29.89 -4.14
N SER A 197 -3.35 -31.14 -4.21
CA SER A 197 -4.18 -32.24 -4.71
C SER A 197 -5.44 -32.44 -3.86
N LYS A 198 -5.32 -32.30 -2.53
CA LYS A 198 -6.46 -32.38 -1.60
C LYS A 198 -7.44 -31.24 -1.79
N VAL A 199 -6.97 -30.00 -1.91
CA VAL A 199 -7.83 -28.82 -2.14
C VAL A 199 -8.52 -28.92 -3.50
N GLU A 200 -7.81 -29.36 -4.55
CA GLU A 200 -8.40 -29.56 -5.88
C GLU A 200 -9.50 -30.63 -5.85
N ALA A 201 -9.27 -31.75 -5.18
CA ALA A 201 -10.25 -32.83 -5.04
C ALA A 201 -11.40 -32.51 -4.06
N ALA A 202 -11.24 -31.50 -3.20
CA ALA A 202 -12.19 -31.17 -2.16
C ALA A 202 -13.58 -30.85 -2.75
N THR A 203 -14.57 -31.68 -2.41
CA THR A 203 -15.98 -31.46 -2.70
C THR A 203 -16.73 -31.89 -1.45
N PHE A 204 -17.61 -31.04 -0.95
CA PHE A 204 -18.29 -31.25 0.31
C PHE A 204 -19.79 -31.10 0.10
N THR A 205 -20.56 -31.97 0.77
CA THR A 205 -22.03 -31.89 0.78
C THR A 205 -22.54 -31.06 1.95
N ASP A 206 -21.82 -31.10 3.08
CA ASP A 206 -22.16 -30.34 4.28
C ASP A 206 -21.12 -29.24 4.58
N ILE A 207 -21.61 -28.12 5.09
CA ILE A 207 -20.77 -26.97 5.43
C ILE A 207 -19.92 -27.22 6.70
N SER A 208 -20.33 -28.13 7.58
CA SER A 208 -19.51 -28.53 8.74
C SER A 208 -18.26 -29.29 8.28
N GLU A 209 -18.36 -30.08 7.21
CA GLU A 209 -17.21 -30.75 6.60
C GLU A 209 -16.21 -29.71 6.06
N VAL A 210 -16.71 -28.66 5.40
CA VAL A 210 -15.88 -27.53 4.95
C VAL A 210 -15.12 -26.90 6.12
N GLU A 211 -15.79 -26.66 7.26
CA GLU A 211 -15.13 -26.12 8.45
C GLU A 211 -14.03 -27.04 8.97
N THR A 212 -14.29 -28.34 9.08
CA THR A 212 -13.29 -29.31 9.53
C THR A 212 -12.10 -29.41 8.58
N PHE A 213 -12.36 -29.33 7.28
CA PHE A 213 -11.33 -29.38 6.25
C PHE A 213 -10.47 -28.11 6.24
N VAL A 214 -11.08 -26.93 6.33
CA VAL A 214 -10.37 -25.65 6.43
C VAL A 214 -9.49 -25.64 7.67
N LYS A 215 -10.02 -26.09 8.81
CA LYS A 215 -9.23 -26.22 10.04
C LYS A 215 -8.00 -27.11 9.83
N TRP A 216 -8.19 -28.27 9.20
CA TRP A 216 -7.07 -29.16 8.89
C TRP A 216 -6.04 -28.48 7.97
N ILE A 217 -6.45 -27.80 6.90
CA ILE A 217 -5.53 -27.07 6.02
C ILE A 217 -4.75 -26.01 6.78
N ASP A 218 -5.44 -25.21 7.59
CA ASP A 218 -4.80 -24.13 8.34
C ASP A 218 -3.81 -24.70 9.36
N ASP A 219 -4.11 -25.85 9.97
CA ASP A 219 -3.20 -26.57 10.87
C ASP A 219 -1.95 -27.09 10.11
N GLU A 220 -2.11 -27.68 8.92
CA GLU A 220 -0.98 -28.14 8.09
C GLU A 220 -0.09 -26.96 7.63
N LEU A 221 -0.70 -25.84 7.25
CA LEU A 221 0.00 -24.64 6.79
C LEU A 221 0.58 -23.80 7.94
N SER A 222 0.15 -24.03 9.19
CA SER A 222 0.64 -23.32 10.38
C SER A 222 2.14 -23.49 10.66
N SER A 223 2.74 -24.55 10.11
CA SER A 223 4.17 -24.85 10.23
C SER A 223 5.05 -23.94 9.37
N LEU A 224 4.47 -23.25 8.38
CA LEU A 224 5.18 -22.37 7.47
C LEU A 224 5.46 -21.01 8.12
N VAL A 225 6.66 -20.47 7.86
CA VAL A 225 7.07 -19.14 8.35
C VAL A 225 6.14 -18.03 7.85
N ASP A 226 5.72 -18.12 6.60
CA ASP A 226 4.70 -17.26 6.00
C ASP A 226 3.97 -18.03 4.91
N GLU A 227 2.73 -18.43 5.21
CA GLU A 227 1.88 -19.19 4.29
C GLU A 227 1.80 -18.52 2.91
N ARG A 228 1.50 -17.22 2.86
CA ARG A 228 1.23 -16.53 1.58
C ARG A 228 2.51 -16.39 0.76
N ALA A 229 3.63 -16.08 1.41
CA ALA A 229 4.92 -15.96 0.73
C ALA A 229 5.44 -17.31 0.23
N VAL A 230 5.28 -18.38 1.02
CA VAL A 230 5.68 -19.74 0.61
C VAL A 230 4.79 -20.23 -0.52
N LEU A 231 3.46 -20.17 -0.36
CA LEU A 231 2.51 -20.66 -1.37
C LEU A 231 2.62 -19.95 -2.72
N LYS A 232 3.10 -18.70 -2.75
CA LYS A 232 3.37 -17.96 -4.00
C LYS A 232 4.40 -18.67 -4.91
N HIS A 233 5.29 -19.49 -4.35
CA HIS A 233 6.27 -20.26 -5.13
C HIS A 233 5.64 -21.50 -5.81
N PHE A 234 4.38 -21.82 -5.49
CA PHE A 234 3.65 -22.97 -6.03
C PHE A 234 2.54 -22.48 -6.98
N PRO A 235 2.80 -22.39 -8.30
CA PRO A 235 1.85 -21.82 -9.26
C PRO A 235 0.55 -22.63 -9.42
N LYS A 236 0.54 -23.88 -8.95
CA LYS A 236 -0.65 -24.74 -8.95
C LYS A 236 -1.49 -24.60 -7.68
N TRP A 237 -1.10 -23.74 -6.73
CA TRP A 237 -1.92 -23.53 -5.54
C TRP A 237 -3.31 -23.01 -5.94
N PRO A 238 -4.40 -23.71 -5.58
CA PRO A 238 -5.76 -23.32 -5.97
C PRO A 238 -6.28 -22.21 -5.06
N GLU A 239 -5.63 -21.04 -5.09
CA GLU A 239 -5.85 -19.89 -4.19
C GLU A 239 -7.33 -19.52 -4.09
N ARG A 240 -8.00 -19.33 -5.22
CA ARG A 240 -9.43 -18.97 -5.25
C ARG A 240 -10.31 -19.98 -4.52
N LYS A 241 -10.03 -21.28 -4.68
CA LYS A 241 -10.83 -22.34 -4.05
C LYS A 241 -10.54 -22.41 -2.55
N ALA A 242 -9.28 -22.32 -2.16
CA ALA A 242 -8.89 -22.28 -0.75
C ALA A 242 -9.52 -21.06 -0.03
N ASP A 243 -9.47 -19.88 -0.65
CA ASP A 243 -10.05 -18.66 -0.10
C ASP A 243 -11.58 -18.75 0.01
N SER A 244 -12.27 -19.27 -1.02
CA SER A 244 -13.72 -19.49 -0.95
C SER A 244 -14.12 -20.49 0.13
N LEU A 245 -13.34 -21.56 0.34
CA LEU A 245 -13.58 -22.51 1.44
C LEU A 245 -13.40 -21.84 2.80
N ARG A 246 -12.34 -21.03 2.97
CA ARG A 246 -12.09 -20.27 4.19
C ARG A 246 -13.17 -19.24 4.49
N GLU A 247 -13.63 -18.51 3.47
CA GLU A 247 -14.74 -17.57 3.58
C GLU A 247 -16.02 -18.30 4.00
N ALA A 248 -16.36 -19.41 3.32
CA ALA A 248 -17.54 -20.21 3.67
C ALA A 248 -17.49 -20.76 5.10
N ALA A 249 -16.33 -21.30 5.53
CA ALA A 249 -16.14 -21.79 6.89
C ALA A 249 -16.24 -20.65 7.92
N CYS A 250 -15.70 -19.48 7.62
CA CYS A 250 -15.79 -18.29 8.46
C CYS A 250 -17.23 -17.83 8.63
N SER A 251 -17.97 -17.69 7.51
CA SER A 251 -19.39 -17.31 7.54
C SER A 251 -20.24 -18.35 8.27
N TYR A 252 -19.97 -19.65 8.09
CA TYR A 252 -20.66 -20.71 8.83
C TYR A 252 -20.43 -20.61 10.34
N ARG A 253 -19.19 -20.43 10.78
CA ARG A 253 -18.87 -20.25 12.21
C ARG A 253 -19.55 -19.00 12.79
N ALA A 254 -19.60 -17.91 12.02
CA ALA A 254 -20.31 -16.69 12.42
C ALA A 254 -21.81 -16.95 12.59
N LEU A 255 -22.43 -17.70 11.67
CA LEU A 255 -23.83 -18.12 11.77
C LEU A 255 -24.08 -19.05 12.96
N LYS A 256 -23.21 -20.03 13.21
CA LYS A 256 -23.31 -20.93 14.37
C LYS A 256 -23.19 -20.17 15.69
N SER A 257 -22.26 -19.22 15.77
CA SER A 257 -22.14 -18.34 16.94
C SER A 257 -23.42 -17.51 17.14
N LEU A 258 -23.99 -16.96 16.08
CA LEU A 258 -25.27 -16.25 16.13
C LEU A 258 -26.43 -17.15 16.59
N GLU A 259 -26.52 -18.36 16.06
CA GLU A 259 -27.51 -19.36 16.47
C GLU A 259 -27.42 -19.64 17.97
N THR A 260 -26.20 -19.88 18.49
CA THR A 260 -26.02 -20.14 19.93
C THR A 260 -26.42 -18.95 20.79
N GLU A 261 -26.14 -17.72 20.35
CA GLU A 261 -26.49 -16.51 21.07
C GLU A 261 -28.01 -16.29 21.10
N ILE A 262 -28.69 -16.50 19.96
CA ILE A 262 -30.15 -16.43 19.86
C ILE A 262 -30.80 -17.51 20.73
N LEU A 263 -30.30 -18.75 20.73
CA LEU A 263 -30.84 -19.82 21.58
C LEU A 263 -30.59 -19.57 23.07
N SER A 264 -29.47 -18.93 23.41
CA SER A 264 -29.18 -18.52 24.78
C SER A 264 -29.97 -17.29 25.24
N PHE A 265 -30.64 -16.60 24.30
CA PHE A 265 -31.43 -15.41 24.59
C PHE A 265 -32.64 -15.78 25.44
N LYS A 266 -32.56 -15.45 26.73
CA LYS A 266 -33.66 -15.62 27.67
C LYS A 266 -34.21 -14.24 28.01
N GLU A 267 -35.49 -14.01 27.71
CA GLU A 267 -36.18 -12.80 28.18
C GLU A 267 -36.17 -12.78 29.71
N ASN A 268 -35.48 -11.80 30.28
CA ASN A 268 -35.51 -11.55 31.70
C ASN A 268 -36.67 -10.58 31.98
N PRO A 269 -37.74 -10.99 32.67
CA PRO A 269 -38.89 -10.13 32.94
C PRO A 269 -38.55 -8.92 33.81
N LYS A 270 -37.35 -8.89 34.41
CA LYS A 270 -36.83 -7.76 35.21
C LYS A 270 -36.02 -6.76 34.38
N GLU A 271 -35.72 -7.06 33.12
CA GLU A 271 -34.92 -6.20 32.24
C GLU A 271 -35.83 -5.18 31.52
N PRO A 272 -35.49 -3.89 31.50
CA PRO A 272 -36.24 -2.87 30.77
C PRO A 272 -36.42 -3.24 29.28
N LEU A 273 -37.64 -3.10 28.76
CA LEU A 273 -38.00 -3.42 27.37
C LEU A 273 -37.04 -2.76 26.34
N LYS A 274 -36.61 -1.52 26.61
CA LYS A 274 -35.64 -0.81 25.75
C LYS A 274 -34.31 -1.57 25.61
N GLN A 275 -33.82 -2.20 26.67
CA GLN A 275 -32.56 -2.96 26.65
C GLN A 275 -32.73 -4.28 25.88
N VAL A 276 -33.87 -4.95 26.06
CA VAL A 276 -34.24 -6.15 25.31
C VAL A 276 -34.32 -5.85 23.81
N LEU A 277 -35.01 -4.76 23.42
CA LEU A 277 -35.11 -4.31 22.03
C LEU A 277 -33.74 -3.93 21.44
N GLN A 278 -32.88 -3.26 22.21
CA GLN A 278 -31.54 -2.91 21.77
C GLN A 278 -30.67 -4.15 21.53
N LYS A 279 -30.80 -5.19 22.38
CA LYS A 279 -30.12 -6.48 22.17
C LYS A 279 -30.62 -7.18 20.90
N ILE A 280 -31.93 -7.26 20.70
CA ILE A 280 -32.53 -7.85 19.49
C ILE A 280 -32.06 -7.10 18.23
N GLN A 281 -32.06 -5.77 18.27
CA GLN A 281 -31.55 -4.95 17.15
C GLN A 281 -30.06 -5.21 16.89
N SER A 282 -29.24 -5.31 17.94
CA SER A 282 -27.80 -5.59 17.78
C SER A 282 -27.51 -6.96 17.16
N LEU A 283 -28.36 -7.95 17.43
CA LEU A 283 -28.27 -9.28 16.80
C LEU A 283 -28.66 -9.23 15.33
N GLN A 284 -29.68 -8.44 14.97
CA GLN A 284 -30.12 -8.26 13.59
C GLN A 284 -29.10 -7.52 12.72
N ASP A 285 -28.45 -6.49 13.27
CA ASP A 285 -27.50 -5.66 12.52
C ASP A 285 -26.14 -6.35 12.27
N ARG A 286 -25.91 -7.51 12.89
CA ARG A 286 -24.65 -8.24 12.78
C ARG A 286 -24.58 -8.97 11.44
N ARG A 287 -23.71 -8.48 10.53
CA ARG A 287 -23.38 -9.20 9.29
C ARG A 287 -22.47 -10.39 9.56
N ALA A 288 -22.66 -11.46 8.78
CA ALA A 288 -21.68 -12.53 8.67
C ALA A 288 -20.35 -11.97 8.12
N CYS A 289 -19.24 -12.48 8.65
CA CYS A 289 -17.87 -12.10 8.30
C CYS A 289 -17.59 -12.22 6.80
#